data_AF-A0A519Y474-F1
#
_entry.id   AF-A0A519Y474-F1
#
_cell.length_a   1.000
_cell.length_b   1.000
_cell.length_c   1.000
_cell.angle_alpha   90.00
_cell.angle_beta   90.00
_cell.angle_gamma   90.00
#
_symmetry.space_group_name_H-M   'P 1'
#
loop_
_entity.id
_entity.type
_entity.pdbx_description
1 polymer ?
#
loop_
_entity_poly.entity_id
_entity_poly.type
_entity_poly.pdbx_seq_one_letter_code
_entity_poly.pdbx_strand_id
1 'polypeptide(L)'
;MKRFILTVAILFAVLKLSAQQKANLLATYQGGDIVFTYQLPSFERLDSVWLKVYKMGAKNAEQLLVQQKVPTAKQWMFADTSTRKHPGVYQYRFQASVDTNILQNEVISAYAFPPDLVPVAADILAFNPKSTNQIKLSWKIGSQFIVRSIGIERSRKKDE
;
A
#
# COMPACT_ATOMS: atom_id res chain seq x y z
N MET A 1 -8.29 20.46 -53.70
CA MET A 1 -7.39 19.75 -52.78
C MET A 1 -8.14 19.43 -51.50
N LYS A 2 -8.51 18.17 -51.27
CA LYS A 2 -9.26 17.73 -50.09
C LYS A 2 -8.30 17.50 -48.93
N ARG A 3 -8.44 18.25 -47.84
CA ARG A 3 -7.68 18.07 -46.60
C ARG A 3 -8.37 16.98 -45.77
N PHE A 4 -7.71 15.84 -45.60
CA PHE A 4 -8.10 14.83 -44.63
C PHE A 4 -7.53 15.24 -43.27
N ILE A 5 -8.42 15.52 -42.31
CA ILE A 5 -8.04 15.67 -40.90
C ILE A 5 -8.17 14.29 -40.29
N LEU A 6 -7.03 13.68 -39.96
CA LEU A 6 -6.97 12.43 -39.19
C LEU A 6 -7.00 12.79 -37.71
N THR A 7 -8.19 12.76 -37.11
CA THR A 7 -8.35 12.97 -35.67
C THR A 7 -7.97 11.69 -34.94
N VAL A 8 -6.75 11.63 -34.40
CA VAL A 8 -6.33 10.53 -33.51
C VAL A 8 -6.92 10.80 -32.13
N ALA A 9 -8.08 10.18 -31.86
CA ALA A 9 -8.65 10.15 -30.52
C ALA A 9 -7.83 9.18 -29.65
N ILE A 10 -6.91 9.71 -28.84
CA ILE A 10 -6.24 8.94 -27.80
C ILE A 10 -7.26 8.72 -26.68
N LEU A 11 -7.94 7.58 -26.74
CA LEU A 11 -8.84 7.10 -25.69
C LEU A 11 -7.96 6.65 -24.50
N PHE A 12 -7.81 7.51 -23.49
CA PHE A 12 -7.26 7.12 -22.20
C PHE A 12 -8.24 6.16 -21.51
N ALA A 13 -8.10 4.86 -21.78
CA ALA A 13 -8.70 3.83 -20.96
C ALA A 13 -7.99 3.82 -19.61
N VAL A 14 -8.46 4.63 -18.66
CA VAL A 14 -8.12 4.45 -17.25
C VAL A 14 -8.78 3.14 -16.83
N LEU A 15 -8.01 2.05 -16.89
CA LEU A 15 -8.35 0.78 -16.27
C LEU A 15 -8.50 1.02 -14.76
N LYS A 16 -9.71 1.34 -14.31
CA LYS A 16 -10.09 1.15 -12.91
C LYS A 16 -10.20 -0.34 -12.70
N LEU A 17 -9.05 -0.96 -12.43
CA LEU A 17 -8.96 -2.32 -11.93
C LEU A 17 -9.43 -2.31 -10.46
N SER A 18 -10.72 -2.12 -10.27
CA SER A 18 -11.35 -2.28 -8.97
C SER A 18 -11.33 -3.76 -8.66
N ALA A 19 -10.49 -4.18 -7.70
CA ALA A 19 -10.61 -5.51 -7.11
C ALA A 19 -12.08 -5.72 -6.70
N GLN A 20 -12.64 -6.89 -7.03
CA GLN A 20 -14.02 -7.24 -6.67
C GLN A 20 -14.10 -7.38 -5.15
N GLN A 21 -14.35 -6.27 -4.47
CA GLN A 21 -14.52 -6.20 -3.02
C GLN A 21 -15.93 -6.72 -2.68
N LYS A 22 -16.02 -7.70 -1.79
CA LYS A 22 -17.29 -8.07 -1.18
C LYS A 22 -17.69 -6.96 -0.21
N ALA A 23 -18.97 -6.61 -0.16
CA ALA A 23 -19.48 -5.47 0.62
C ALA A 23 -19.05 -5.48 2.11
N ASN A 24 -18.72 -6.65 2.66
CA ASN A 24 -18.34 -6.81 4.05
C ASN A 24 -16.82 -6.83 4.29
N LEU A 25 -16.00 -7.11 3.28
CA LEU A 25 -14.55 -7.26 3.39
C LEU A 25 -13.84 -6.31 2.42
N LEU A 26 -13.13 -5.35 2.99
CA LEU A 26 -12.39 -4.33 2.27
C LEU A 26 -10.89 -4.49 2.55
N ALA A 27 -10.07 -4.34 1.51
CA ALA A 27 -8.63 -4.26 1.61
C ALA A 27 -8.15 -2.99 0.90
N THR A 28 -7.50 -2.09 1.62
CA THR A 28 -7.00 -0.81 1.10
C THR A 28 -5.51 -0.67 1.36
N TYR A 29 -4.81 -0.05 0.41
CA TYR A 29 -3.42 0.30 0.59
C TYR A 29 -3.31 1.68 1.24
N GLN A 30 -2.63 1.76 2.39
CA GLN A 30 -2.47 2.99 3.14
C GLN A 30 -1.07 3.05 3.77
N GLY A 31 -0.28 4.06 3.38
CA GLY A 31 1.00 4.36 4.04
C GLY A 31 2.05 3.25 4.00
N GLY A 32 2.02 2.35 3.00
CA GLY A 32 2.92 1.20 2.93
C GLY A 32 2.28 -0.14 3.32
N ASP A 33 1.12 -0.10 3.95
CA ASP A 33 0.43 -1.26 4.51
C ASP A 33 -0.81 -1.60 3.69
N ILE A 34 -1.19 -2.88 3.72
CA ILE A 34 -2.54 -3.28 3.32
C ILE A 34 -3.39 -3.36 4.58
N VAL A 35 -4.34 -2.45 4.70
CA VAL A 35 -5.31 -2.36 5.79
C VAL A 35 -6.57 -3.10 5.39
N PHE A 36 -6.98 -4.04 6.23
CA PHE A 36 -8.21 -4.78 6.09
C PHE A 36 -9.25 -4.22 7.03
N THR A 37 -10.45 -4.08 6.51
CA THR A 37 -11.66 -3.80 7.28
C THR A 37 -12.66 -4.90 6.98
N TYR A 38 -13.07 -5.63 8.01
CA TYR A 38 -14.00 -6.74 7.88
C TYR A 38 -15.19 -6.58 8.80
N GLN A 39 -16.38 -6.39 8.22
CA GLN A 39 -17.65 -6.46 8.93
C GLN A 39 -18.10 -7.92 8.99
N LEU A 40 -17.82 -8.59 10.10
CA LEU A 40 -18.24 -9.97 10.25
C LEU A 40 -19.78 -10.04 10.34
N PRO A 41 -20.42 -10.99 9.62
CA PRO A 41 -21.85 -11.19 9.79
C PRO A 41 -22.18 -11.68 11.19
N SER A 42 -23.39 -11.40 11.63
CA SER A 42 -23.94 -12.01 12.84
C SER A 42 -24.20 -13.49 12.57
N PHE A 43 -23.67 -14.35 13.43
CA PHE A 43 -24.00 -15.78 13.40
C PHE A 43 -24.98 -16.07 14.54
N GLU A 44 -26.02 -16.87 14.27
CA GLU A 44 -27.04 -17.17 15.28
C GLU A 44 -26.40 -17.75 16.54
N ARG A 45 -26.74 -17.16 17.71
CA ARG A 45 -26.29 -17.60 19.03
C ARG A 45 -24.77 -17.60 19.24
N LEU A 46 -24.02 -16.83 18.46
CA LEU A 46 -22.58 -16.69 18.58
C LEU A 46 -22.19 -15.23 18.75
N ASP A 47 -21.65 -14.88 19.91
CA ASP A 47 -21.18 -13.52 20.21
C ASP A 47 -19.74 -13.29 19.72
N SER A 48 -19.01 -14.35 19.40
CA SER A 48 -17.63 -14.27 18.90
C SER A 48 -17.24 -15.50 18.09
N VAL A 49 -16.27 -15.32 17.18
CA VAL A 49 -15.71 -16.36 16.33
C VAL A 49 -14.19 -16.23 16.26
N TRP A 50 -13.50 -17.32 15.92
CA TRP A 50 -12.08 -17.26 15.56
C TRP A 50 -11.92 -16.79 14.13
N LEU A 51 -11.27 -15.64 13.96
CA LEU A 51 -10.87 -15.12 12.66
C LEU A 51 -9.40 -15.45 12.41
N LYS A 52 -9.12 -16.08 11.28
CA LYS A 52 -7.77 -16.32 10.76
C LYS A 52 -7.60 -15.58 9.44
N VAL A 53 -6.48 -14.89 9.28
CA VAL A 53 -6.10 -14.27 8.00
C VAL A 53 -4.83 -14.91 7.50
N TYR A 54 -4.87 -15.39 6.29
CA TYR A 54 -3.74 -15.99 5.58
C TYR A 54 -3.33 -15.11 4.42
N LYS A 55 -2.03 -14.95 4.22
CA LYS A 55 -1.45 -14.42 2.99
C LYS A 55 -1.15 -15.60 2.06
N MET A 56 -1.70 -15.55 0.85
CA MET A 56 -1.52 -16.59 -0.15
C MET A 56 -0.30 -16.25 -1.02
N GLY A 57 0.66 -17.17 -1.06
CA GLY A 57 1.83 -17.13 -1.91
C GLY A 57 1.68 -18.00 -3.16
N ALA A 58 2.74 -18.08 -3.95
CA ALA A 58 2.78 -18.94 -5.12
C ALA A 58 2.52 -20.41 -4.76
N LYS A 59 1.89 -21.16 -5.67
CA LYS A 59 1.60 -22.61 -5.52
C LYS A 59 0.73 -22.94 -4.28
N ASN A 60 -0.23 -22.08 -3.93
CA ASN A 60 -1.13 -22.28 -2.78
C ASN A 60 -0.42 -22.32 -1.42
N ALA A 61 0.81 -21.80 -1.32
CA ALA A 61 1.45 -21.62 -0.01
C ALA A 61 0.63 -20.61 0.80
N GLU A 62 0.30 -20.94 2.05
CA GLU A 62 -0.43 -20.03 2.93
C GLU A 62 0.42 -19.68 4.14
N GLN A 63 0.55 -18.38 4.40
CA GLN A 63 1.19 -17.86 5.60
C GLN A 63 0.12 -17.27 6.52
N LEU A 64 0.00 -17.82 7.73
CA LEU A 64 -0.88 -17.23 8.74
C LEU A 64 -0.32 -15.87 9.19
N LEU A 65 -1.12 -14.82 9.06
CA LEU A 65 -0.77 -13.47 9.52
C LEU A 65 -1.35 -13.16 10.89
N VAL A 66 -2.60 -13.58 11.14
CA VAL A 66 -3.27 -13.35 12.41
C VAL A 66 -4.27 -14.46 12.69
N GLN A 67 -4.39 -14.83 13.96
CA GLN A 67 -5.44 -15.71 14.48
C GLN A 67 -5.91 -15.12 15.81
N GLN A 68 -7.17 -14.71 15.88
CA GLN A 68 -7.73 -14.18 17.12
C GLN A 68 -9.24 -14.36 17.20
N LYS A 69 -9.75 -14.38 18.43
CA LYS A 69 -11.18 -14.42 18.71
C LYS A 69 -11.73 -12.99 18.60
N VAL A 70 -12.68 -12.78 17.70
CA VAL A 70 -13.29 -11.47 17.42
C VAL A 70 -14.78 -11.51 17.72
N PRO A 71 -15.38 -10.43 18.25
CA PRO A 71 -16.82 -10.32 18.40
C PRO A 71 -17.53 -10.40 17.04
N THR A 72 -18.67 -11.08 16.98
CA THR A 72 -19.55 -11.04 15.82
C THR A 72 -20.24 -9.68 15.73
N ALA A 73 -20.75 -9.32 14.55
CA ALA A 73 -21.46 -8.06 14.28
C ALA A 73 -20.65 -6.76 14.49
N LYS A 74 -19.36 -6.83 14.84
CA LYS A 74 -18.46 -5.67 14.92
C LYS A 74 -17.53 -5.61 13.73
N GLN A 75 -17.21 -4.38 13.34
CA GLN A 75 -16.14 -4.14 12.39
C GLN A 75 -14.80 -4.51 13.02
N TRP A 76 -14.03 -5.30 12.29
CA TRP A 76 -12.69 -5.70 12.65
C TRP A 76 -11.68 -5.06 11.69
N MET A 77 -10.50 -4.72 12.20
CA MET A 77 -9.43 -4.12 11.41
C MET A 77 -8.08 -4.77 11.69
N PHE A 78 -7.24 -4.83 10.66
CA PHE A 78 -5.86 -5.33 10.73
C PHE A 78 -5.02 -4.76 9.60
N ALA A 79 -3.72 -4.61 9.81
CA ALA A 79 -2.80 -4.12 8.80
C ALA A 79 -1.68 -5.14 8.55
N ASP A 80 -1.54 -5.58 7.29
CA ASP A 80 -0.34 -6.31 6.85
C ASP A 80 0.76 -5.30 6.51
N THR A 81 1.81 -5.28 7.35
CA THR A 81 2.96 -4.38 7.20
C THR A 81 4.10 -4.99 6.38
N SER A 82 4.01 -6.27 6.01
CA SER A 82 5.05 -6.96 5.23
C SER A 82 5.17 -6.42 3.80
N THR A 83 4.14 -5.73 3.32
CA THR A 83 4.05 -5.15 1.98
C THR A 83 4.95 -3.92 1.78
N ARG A 84 5.41 -3.29 2.86
CA ARG A 84 6.28 -2.09 2.80
C ARG A 84 7.58 -2.29 2.03
N LYS A 85 8.08 -3.53 2.00
CA LYS A 85 9.37 -3.89 1.37
C LYS A 85 9.20 -4.43 -0.05
N HIS A 86 8.02 -4.97 -0.36
CA HIS A 86 7.76 -5.66 -1.61
C HIS A 86 6.39 -5.18 -2.13
N PRO A 87 6.36 -4.16 -3.00
CA PRO A 87 5.11 -3.78 -3.66
C PRO A 87 4.68 -4.88 -4.64
N GLY A 88 3.37 -5.04 -4.86
CA GLY A 88 2.83 -6.07 -5.72
C GLY A 88 1.36 -6.38 -5.46
N VAL A 89 0.87 -7.42 -6.13
CA VAL A 89 -0.48 -7.95 -5.93
C VAL A 89 -0.42 -9.06 -4.89
N TYR A 90 -1.26 -8.97 -3.87
CA TYR A 90 -1.35 -9.93 -2.80
C TYR A 90 -2.73 -10.51 -2.71
N GLN A 91 -2.81 -11.81 -2.46
CA GLN A 91 -4.06 -12.52 -2.18
C GLN A 91 -4.11 -12.89 -0.71
N TYR A 92 -5.29 -12.74 -0.12
CA TYR A 92 -5.54 -13.03 1.28
C TYR A 92 -6.77 -13.88 1.43
N ARG A 93 -6.72 -14.84 2.37
CA ARG A 93 -7.85 -15.68 2.75
C ARG A 93 -8.26 -15.38 4.19
N PHE A 94 -9.54 -15.07 4.38
CA PHE A 94 -10.17 -14.77 5.64
C PHE A 94 -11.07 -15.93 6.02
N GLN A 95 -10.83 -16.51 7.19
CA GLN A 95 -11.55 -17.67 7.66
C GLN A 95 -12.14 -17.39 9.04
N ALA A 96 -13.47 -17.39 9.14
CA ALA A 96 -14.18 -17.35 10.41
C ALA A 96 -14.60 -18.77 10.81
N SER A 97 -14.36 -19.14 12.06
CA SER A 97 -14.61 -20.49 12.58
C SER A 97 -15.06 -20.48 14.04
N VAL A 98 -15.77 -21.53 14.42
CA VAL A 98 -16.03 -21.88 15.82
C VAL A 98 -15.56 -23.32 16.01
N ASP A 99 -14.65 -23.51 16.96
CA ASP A 99 -13.94 -24.77 17.17
C ASP A 99 -13.31 -25.28 15.86
N THR A 100 -13.77 -26.40 15.33
CA THR A 100 -13.31 -26.98 14.07
C THR A 100 -14.18 -26.61 12.86
N ASN A 101 -15.33 -25.97 13.08
CA ASN A 101 -16.31 -25.68 12.04
C ASN A 101 -16.02 -24.33 11.39
N ILE A 102 -15.86 -24.35 10.07
CA ILE A 102 -15.64 -23.15 9.25
C ILE A 102 -17.01 -22.56 8.91
N LEU A 103 -17.25 -21.33 9.35
CA LEU A 103 -18.51 -20.63 9.10
C LEU A 103 -18.42 -19.74 7.85
N GLN A 104 -17.24 -19.15 7.63
CA GLN A 104 -17.01 -18.27 6.49
C GLN A 104 -15.60 -18.42 5.96
N ASN A 105 -15.46 -18.34 4.64
CA ASN A 105 -14.18 -18.36 3.95
C ASN A 105 -14.24 -17.39 2.77
N GLU A 106 -13.44 -16.33 2.82
CA GLU A 106 -13.42 -15.28 1.80
C GLU A 106 -12.00 -15.07 1.29
N VAL A 107 -11.88 -14.81 -0.02
CA VAL A 107 -10.61 -14.49 -0.65
C VAL A 107 -10.72 -13.08 -1.23
N ILE A 108 -9.71 -12.25 -0.97
CA ILE A 108 -9.60 -10.90 -1.50
C ILE A 108 -8.21 -10.67 -2.06
N SER A 109 -8.15 -9.93 -3.17
CA SER A 109 -6.89 -9.43 -3.73
C SER A 109 -6.72 -7.97 -3.37
N ALA A 110 -5.51 -7.58 -3.01
CA ALA A 110 -5.15 -6.21 -2.68
C ALA A 110 -3.83 -5.84 -3.36
N TYR A 111 -3.72 -4.59 -3.77
CA TYR A 111 -2.57 -4.05 -4.46
C TYR A 111 -1.75 -3.21 -3.49
N ALA A 112 -0.51 -3.60 -3.23
CA ALA A 112 0.47 -2.75 -2.57
C ALA A 112 1.24 -1.97 -3.63
N PHE A 113 1.03 -0.66 -3.69
CA PHE A 113 1.78 0.19 -4.60
C PHE A 113 3.18 0.44 -4.02
N PRO A 114 4.23 0.58 -4.84
CA PRO A 114 5.47 1.17 -4.32
C PRO A 114 5.12 2.51 -3.68
N PRO A 115 5.72 2.89 -2.53
CA PRO A 115 5.53 4.24 -2.02
C PRO A 115 5.93 5.21 -3.13
N ASP A 116 5.04 6.14 -3.49
CA ASP A 116 5.33 7.12 -4.53
C ASP A 116 6.63 7.83 -4.19
N LEU A 117 7.64 7.67 -5.05
CA LEU A 117 8.89 8.43 -4.96
C LEU A 117 8.60 9.83 -5.48
N VAL A 118 8.05 10.67 -4.60
CA VAL A 118 7.88 12.08 -4.92
C VAL A 118 9.21 12.79 -4.63
N PRO A 119 9.82 13.48 -5.61
CA PRO A 119 10.92 14.38 -5.31
C PRO A 119 10.39 15.47 -4.37
N VAL A 120 10.79 15.41 -3.11
CA VAL A 120 10.46 16.47 -2.14
C VAL A 120 11.43 17.61 -2.41
N ALA A 121 10.90 18.76 -2.82
CA ALA A 121 11.66 20.00 -2.80
C ALA A 121 12.00 20.29 -1.33
N ALA A 122 13.25 20.05 -0.95
CA ALA A 122 13.78 20.49 0.33
C ALA A 122 14.35 21.90 0.15
N ASP A 123 14.08 22.80 1.08
CA ASP A 123 14.84 24.05 1.18
C ASP A 123 16.26 23.68 1.57
N ILE A 124 17.19 23.72 0.61
CA ILE A 124 18.60 23.42 0.83
C ILE A 124 19.29 24.73 1.16
N LEU A 125 19.71 24.88 2.41
CA LEU A 125 20.62 25.94 2.82
C LEU A 125 22.05 25.47 2.59
N ALA A 126 22.76 26.12 1.66
CA ALA A 126 24.18 25.94 1.44
C ALA A 126 24.92 27.14 2.04
N PHE A 127 25.84 26.88 2.97
CA PHE A 127 26.69 27.89 3.58
C PHE A 127 28.16 27.48 3.45
N ASN A 128 28.99 28.43 3.04
CA ASN A 128 30.45 28.29 3.03
C ASN A 128 31.02 29.05 4.25
N PRO A 129 31.47 28.35 5.32
CA PRO A 129 32.12 29.00 6.44
C PRO A 129 33.41 29.68 5.98
N LYS A 130 33.55 30.98 6.33
CA LYS A 130 34.78 31.73 6.08
C LYS A 130 35.99 30.95 6.63
N SER A 131 37.07 30.97 5.86
CA SER A 131 38.34 30.30 6.19
C SER A 131 38.28 28.76 6.18
N THR A 132 37.31 28.16 5.46
CA THR A 132 37.24 26.71 5.25
C THR A 132 37.03 26.37 3.78
N ASN A 133 37.49 25.21 3.34
CA ASN A 133 37.19 24.66 2.00
C ASN A 133 35.96 23.72 2.03
N GLN A 134 35.03 23.96 2.96
CA GLN A 134 33.89 23.09 3.20
C GLN A 134 32.59 23.80 2.81
N ILE A 135 31.67 23.07 2.17
CA ILE A 135 30.29 23.53 1.98
C ILE A 135 29.44 22.76 2.99
N LYS A 136 28.80 23.49 3.92
CA LYS A 136 27.81 22.90 4.83
C LYS A 136 26.45 22.97 4.15
N LEU A 137 25.79 21.81 4.07
CA LEU A 137 24.45 21.67 3.55
C LEU A 137 23.52 21.32 4.71
N SER A 138 22.44 22.09 4.86
CA SER A 138 21.39 21.85 5.85
C SER A 138 20.05 21.81 5.13
N TRP A 139 19.23 20.82 5.43
CA TRP A 139 17.89 20.68 4.88
C TRP A 139 16.90 20.21 5.95
N LYS A 140 15.63 20.56 5.77
CA LYS A 140 14.51 20.05 6.59
C LYS A 140 13.49 19.42 5.66
N ILE A 141 13.05 18.22 6.00
CA ILE A 141 12.03 17.49 5.24
C ILE A 141 10.73 17.57 6.04
N GLY A 142 9.63 17.92 5.36
CA GLY A 142 8.31 18.08 5.96
C GLY A 142 7.80 16.79 6.63
N SER A 143 6.88 16.93 7.58
CA SER A 143 6.45 15.91 8.56
C SER A 143 5.71 14.68 8.01
N GLN A 144 5.73 14.43 6.70
CA GLN A 144 5.01 13.31 6.08
C GLN A 144 5.87 12.46 5.12
N PHE A 145 7.17 12.71 5.03
CA PHE A 145 8.06 11.98 4.15
C PHE A 145 9.15 11.24 4.93
N ILE A 146 9.43 10.00 4.52
CA ILE A 146 10.55 9.21 5.05
C ILE A 146 11.70 9.29 4.04
N VAL A 147 12.84 9.79 4.49
CA VAL A 147 14.06 9.90 3.67
C VAL A 147 14.70 8.53 3.55
N ARG A 148 14.82 8.03 2.31
CA ARG A 148 15.53 6.76 2.04
C ARG A 148 16.97 6.97 1.59
N SER A 149 17.24 8.00 0.80
CA SER A 149 18.57 8.31 0.27
C SER A 149 18.70 9.80 -0.04
N ILE A 150 19.93 10.32 -0.01
CA ILE A 150 20.26 11.70 -0.37
C ILE A 150 21.36 11.65 -1.43
N GLY A 151 21.04 12.12 -2.63
CA GLY A 151 22.02 12.29 -3.71
C GLY A 151 22.47 13.74 -3.78
N ILE A 152 23.79 13.98 -3.77
CA ILE A 152 24.38 15.30 -3.99
C ILE A 152 25.13 15.24 -5.30
N GLU A 153 24.62 15.95 -6.31
CA GLU A 153 25.28 16.07 -7.60
C GLU A 153 25.97 17.42 -7.71
N ARG A 154 27.26 17.40 -8.02
CA ARG A 154 28.03 18.61 -8.31
C ARG A 154 28.13 18.78 -9.81
N SER A 155 27.37 19.73 -10.37
CA SER A 155 27.64 20.22 -11.72
C SER A 155 28.88 21.12 -11.67
N ARG A 156 29.94 20.75 -12.39
CA ARG A 156 31.02 21.69 -12.72
C ARG A 156 30.61 22.37 -14.03
N LYS A 157 30.72 23.69 -14.03
CA LYS A 157 30.52 24.66 -15.12
C LYS A 157 30.26 24.05 -16.51
N LYS A 158 29.15 24.44 -17.14
CA LYS A 158 28.95 24.31 -18.59
C LYS A 158 30.14 25.00 -19.25
N ASP A 159 30.95 24.25 -19.99
CA ASP A 159 31.92 24.86 -20.91
C ASP A 159 31.09 25.62 -21.96
N GLU A 160 31.19 26.94 -21.95
CA GLU A 160 30.77 27.81 -23.04
C GLU A 160 31.84 27.80 -24.14
#